data_AF-A0A1A8TAI2-F1
#
_entry.id   AF-A0A1A8TAI2-F1
#
_cell.length_a   1.000
_cell.length_b   1.000
_cell.length_c   1.000
_cell.angle_alpha   90.00
_cell.angle_beta   90.00
_cell.angle_gamma   90.00
#
_symmetry.space_group_name_H-M   'P 1'
#
loop_
_entity.id
_entity.type
_entity.pdbx_description
1 polymer ?
#
loop_
_entity_poly.entity_id
_entity_poly.type
_entity_poly.pdbx_seq_one_letter_code
_entity_poly.pdbx_strand_id
1 'polypeptide(L)'
;MRFKKSIFLASSLLLGAVTTHAMAATFKVPTSYQIMYIDLKDGNNYGDDFDVTIPSGHHQIVVRYNQSLRHGGDVDMIKSEPLIIELDVKKGANLELKAPFIHQKARAEKYSQKPKFDIVNSKGDEVQYKVSMLPLQPGFQPLRNYREEIKEFTGEGATTQQANASANATYSAPAPAPKSVTQTNEFQMMQFWFNKSDEQTRKDFRIWMVDNTHQPKVKNTQYEMLQFWYDKANKPERKAFQVWLVQ
;
A
#
# COMPACT_ATOMS: atom_id res chain seq x y z
N MET A 1 34.39 81.42 15.84
CA MET A 1 33.39 80.34 15.66
C MET A 1 34.06 79.12 15.07
N ARG A 2 34.24 78.05 15.86
CA ARG A 2 34.73 76.73 15.40
C ARG A 2 33.85 75.68 16.08
N PHE A 3 33.00 75.00 15.33
CA PHE A 3 32.30 73.81 15.79
C PHE A 3 32.69 72.65 14.88
N LYS A 4 33.53 71.75 15.41
CA LYS A 4 33.85 70.46 14.79
C LYS A 4 32.64 69.54 14.96
N LYS A 5 32.09 69.03 13.86
CA LYS A 5 31.08 67.95 13.88
C LYS A 5 31.82 66.61 13.90
N SER A 6 31.64 65.84 14.98
CA SER A 6 32.11 64.46 15.07
C SER A 6 31.05 63.55 14.46
N ILE A 7 31.40 62.84 13.40
CA ILE A 7 30.57 61.80 12.77
C ILE A 7 30.92 60.48 13.46
N PHE A 8 29.99 59.92 14.24
CA PHE A 8 30.09 58.54 14.69
C PHE A 8 29.43 57.63 13.64
N LEU A 9 30.25 56.83 12.94
CA LEU A 9 29.81 55.66 12.19
C LEU A 9 29.47 54.54 13.18
N ALA A 10 28.22 54.09 13.21
CA ALA A 10 27.85 52.80 13.78
C ALA A 10 27.58 51.83 12.62
N SER A 11 28.53 50.94 12.34
CA SER A 11 28.36 49.85 11.37
C SER A 11 27.41 48.80 11.94
N SER A 12 26.27 48.60 11.29
CA SER A 12 25.38 47.47 11.53
C SER A 12 25.96 46.21 10.89
N LEU A 13 26.35 45.26 11.73
CA LEU A 13 26.76 43.91 11.31
C LEU A 13 25.49 43.13 10.91
N LEU A 14 25.15 43.10 9.62
CA LEU A 14 24.14 42.18 9.09
C LEU A 14 24.70 40.75 9.14
N LEU A 15 24.27 39.96 10.14
CA LEU A 15 24.38 38.49 10.07
C LEU A 15 23.42 38.00 8.99
N GLY A 16 23.96 37.74 7.79
CA GLY A 16 23.22 37.05 6.74
C GLY A 16 22.97 35.60 7.14
N ALA A 17 21.74 35.28 7.52
CA ALA A 17 21.28 33.90 7.60
C ALA A 17 21.26 33.34 6.17
N VAL A 18 22.30 32.60 5.79
CA VAL A 18 22.34 31.89 4.52
C VAL A 18 21.35 30.73 4.65
N THR A 19 20.12 30.95 4.21
CA THR A 19 19.12 29.88 4.07
C THR A 19 19.59 28.94 2.97
N THR A 20 20.25 27.85 3.36
CA THR A 20 20.58 26.77 2.43
C THR A 20 19.27 26.18 1.93
N HIS A 21 18.86 26.55 0.72
CA HIS A 21 17.75 25.92 0.05
C HIS A 21 18.12 24.44 -0.14
N ALA A 22 17.40 23.56 0.54
CA ALA A 22 17.50 22.13 0.31
C ALA A 22 16.96 21.86 -1.10
N MET A 23 17.86 21.67 -2.07
CA MET A 23 17.50 21.18 -3.39
C MET A 23 16.97 19.77 -3.23
N ALA A 24 15.64 19.63 -3.25
CA ALA A 24 15.00 18.32 -3.18
C ALA A 24 15.26 17.57 -4.49
N ALA A 25 15.47 16.26 -4.37
CA ALA A 25 15.59 15.35 -5.48
C ALA A 25 14.20 14.90 -5.95
N THR A 26 14.10 14.37 -7.17
CA THR A 26 12.85 13.84 -7.72
C THR A 26 13.04 12.37 -8.05
N PHE A 27 12.04 11.55 -7.75
CA PHE A 27 11.95 10.17 -8.19
C PHE A 27 10.70 9.99 -9.05
N LYS A 28 10.88 9.47 -10.25
CA LYS A 28 9.81 9.29 -11.25
C LYS A 28 9.65 7.83 -11.64
N VAL A 29 8.42 7.38 -11.83
CA VAL A 29 8.07 6.06 -12.35
C VAL A 29 7.28 6.19 -13.66
N PRO A 30 7.33 5.18 -14.55
CA PRO A 30 6.55 5.18 -15.78
C PRO A 30 5.09 4.83 -15.46
N THR A 31 4.19 5.06 -16.41
CA THR A 31 2.75 4.81 -16.24
C THR A 31 2.36 3.35 -15.99
N SER A 32 3.29 2.42 -16.22
CA SER A 32 3.13 1.00 -15.89
C SER A 32 3.46 0.69 -14.42
N TYR A 33 3.85 1.69 -13.62
CA TYR A 33 4.14 1.58 -12.20
C TYR A 33 3.38 2.63 -11.40
N GLN A 34 3.18 2.33 -10.12
CA GLN A 34 2.62 3.22 -9.12
C GLN A 34 3.55 3.28 -7.92
N ILE A 35 3.75 4.48 -7.36
CA ILE A 35 4.43 4.67 -6.08
C ILE A 35 3.39 4.41 -4.96
N MET A 36 3.65 3.41 -4.12
CA MET A 36 2.77 3.07 -2.99
C MET A 36 3.16 3.83 -1.73
N TYR A 37 4.43 3.76 -1.34
CA TYR A 37 4.94 4.37 -0.12
C TYR A 37 6.34 4.95 -0.34
N ILE A 38 6.66 6.01 0.41
CA ILE A 38 8.00 6.55 0.58
C ILE A 38 8.25 6.59 2.09
N ASP A 39 9.26 5.85 2.55
CA ASP A 39 9.59 5.72 3.98
C ASP A 39 8.32 5.41 4.83
N LEU A 40 7.54 4.43 4.37
CA LEU A 40 6.26 3.97 4.94
C LEU A 40 5.12 5.01 4.99
N LYS A 41 5.29 6.18 4.38
CA LYS A 41 4.25 7.20 4.20
C LYS A 41 3.60 7.06 2.83
N ASP A 42 2.30 7.31 2.73
CA ASP A 42 1.56 7.15 1.47
C ASP A 42 2.13 8.04 0.35
N GLY A 43 2.38 7.43 -0.81
CA GLY A 43 2.89 8.10 -2.01
C GLY A 43 1.96 9.21 -2.51
N ASN A 44 0.64 9.06 -2.33
CA ASN A 44 -0.37 10.04 -2.74
C ASN A 44 -0.25 11.41 -2.05
N ASN A 45 0.57 11.54 -1.00
CA ASN A 45 0.87 12.83 -0.38
C ASN A 45 1.98 13.61 -1.11
N TYR A 46 2.55 13.09 -2.21
CA TYR A 46 3.79 13.59 -2.83
C TYR A 46 3.68 14.11 -4.27
N GLY A 47 2.48 14.32 -4.83
CA GLY A 47 2.29 14.77 -6.22
C GLY A 47 1.86 13.63 -7.14
N ASP A 48 1.34 13.94 -8.32
CA ASP A 48 0.75 13.02 -9.31
C ASP A 48 1.48 11.66 -9.33
N ASP A 49 0.75 10.53 -9.24
CA ASP A 49 1.18 9.13 -8.93
C ASP A 49 2.45 8.55 -9.63
N PHE A 50 3.10 9.34 -10.47
CA PHE A 50 4.28 9.05 -11.26
C PHE A 50 5.53 9.81 -10.85
N ASP A 51 5.47 10.90 -10.09
CA ASP A 51 6.67 11.64 -9.65
C ASP A 51 6.54 12.22 -8.24
N VAL A 52 7.64 12.13 -7.50
CA VAL A 52 7.67 12.53 -6.09
C VAL A 52 8.95 13.28 -5.77
N THR A 53 8.82 14.32 -4.94
CA THR A 53 9.96 15.07 -4.45
C THR A 53 10.43 14.50 -3.12
N ILE A 54 11.70 14.08 -3.07
CA ILE A 54 12.33 13.43 -1.92
C ILE A 54 13.60 14.17 -1.51
N PRO A 55 13.90 14.28 -0.20
CA PRO A 55 15.15 14.89 0.23
C PRO A 55 16.36 14.04 -0.18
N SER A 56 17.56 14.57 0.01
CA SER A 56 18.77 13.77 -0.11
C SER A 56 18.92 12.86 1.11
N GLY A 57 19.31 11.61 0.90
CA GLY A 57 19.50 10.63 1.97
C GLY A 57 19.19 9.22 1.52
N HIS A 58 19.23 8.30 2.48
CA HIS A 58 18.77 6.93 2.27
C HIS A 58 17.24 6.90 2.28
N HIS A 59 16.63 6.29 1.27
CA HIS A 59 15.18 6.19 1.16
C HIS A 59 14.73 4.79 0.80
N GLN A 60 13.59 4.40 1.39
CA GLN A 60 12.83 3.22 1.02
C GLN A 60 11.63 3.66 0.18
N ILE A 61 11.65 3.29 -1.11
CA ILE A 61 10.56 3.59 -2.03
C ILE A 61 9.86 2.29 -2.39
N VAL A 62 8.58 2.22 -2.09
CA VAL A 62 7.75 1.06 -2.42
C VAL A 62 6.98 1.36 -3.68
N VAL A 63 7.20 0.58 -4.73
CA VAL A 63 6.51 0.69 -6.00
C VAL A 63 5.76 -0.60 -6.34
N ARG A 64 4.81 -0.51 -7.26
CA ARG A 64 4.08 -1.67 -7.77
C ARG A 64 3.92 -1.55 -9.27
N TYR A 65 4.20 -2.63 -10.00
CA TYR A 65 3.76 -2.70 -11.40
C TYR A 65 2.24 -2.67 -11.41
N ASN A 66 1.65 -1.72 -12.12
CA ASN A 66 0.22 -1.45 -12.14
C ASN A 66 -0.20 -0.99 -13.54
N GLN A 67 -0.34 -1.93 -14.47
CA GLN A 67 -0.61 -1.62 -15.86
C GLN A 67 -2.07 -1.89 -16.22
N SER A 68 -2.72 -0.89 -16.81
CA SER A 68 -4.03 -1.04 -17.43
C SER A 68 -3.90 -1.40 -18.90
N LEU A 69 -4.56 -2.47 -19.33
CA LEU A 69 -4.65 -2.88 -20.73
C LEU A 69 -6.11 -2.85 -21.16
N ARG A 70 -6.41 -2.04 -22.17
CA ARG A 70 -7.74 -2.01 -22.77
C ARG A 70 -7.82 -3.06 -23.88
N HIS A 71 -8.83 -3.93 -23.81
CA HIS A 71 -9.15 -4.89 -24.85
C HIS A 71 -10.63 -4.75 -25.21
N GLY A 72 -10.92 -4.12 -26.35
CA GLY A 72 -12.29 -3.73 -26.70
C GLY A 72 -12.86 -2.71 -25.72
N GLY A 73 -13.99 -3.04 -25.09
CA GLY A 73 -14.66 -2.22 -24.06
C GLY A 73 -14.16 -2.44 -22.64
N ASP A 74 -13.43 -3.53 -22.39
CA ASP A 74 -12.98 -3.92 -21.05
C ASP A 74 -11.57 -3.40 -20.74
N VAL A 75 -11.30 -3.15 -19.46
CA VAL A 75 -9.98 -2.73 -18.95
C VAL A 75 -9.47 -3.79 -17.97
N ASP A 76 -8.41 -4.49 -18.36
CA ASP A 76 -7.68 -5.41 -17.50
C ASP A 76 -6.63 -4.64 -16.69
N MET A 77 -6.66 -4.77 -15.36
CA MET A 77 -5.65 -4.18 -14.48
C MET A 77 -4.72 -5.27 -13.97
N ILE A 78 -3.47 -5.24 -14.43
CA ILE A 78 -2.45 -6.25 -14.10
C ILE A 78 -1.51 -5.64 -13.06
N LYS A 79 -1.32 -6.36 -11.96
CA LYS A 79 -0.53 -5.87 -10.83
C LYS A 79 0.51 -6.88 -10.36
N SER A 80 1.67 -6.40 -9.92
CA SER A 80 2.66 -7.23 -9.20
C SER A 80 2.39 -7.23 -7.69
N GLU A 81 3.20 -7.99 -6.95
CA GLU A 81 3.46 -7.70 -5.54
C GLU A 81 4.26 -6.40 -5.37
N PRO A 82 4.18 -5.72 -4.21
CA PRO A 82 5.00 -4.54 -3.96
C PRO A 82 6.50 -4.84 -4.06
N LEU A 83 7.24 -3.92 -4.68
CA LEU A 83 8.68 -3.92 -4.76
C LEU A 83 9.22 -2.81 -3.87
N ILE A 84 10.07 -3.20 -2.94
CA ILE A 84 10.72 -2.34 -1.96
C ILE A 84 12.10 -2.01 -2.52
N ILE A 85 12.33 -0.73 -2.81
CA ILE A 85 13.57 -0.21 -3.38
C ILE A 85 14.29 0.59 -2.31
N GLU A 86 15.51 0.19 -1.98
CA GLU A 86 16.40 0.93 -1.09
C GLU A 86 17.50 1.60 -1.92
N LEU A 87 17.61 2.92 -1.84
CA LEU A 87 18.63 3.68 -2.57
C LEU A 87 19.09 4.93 -1.80
N ASP A 88 20.31 5.38 -2.13
CA ASP A 88 20.87 6.63 -1.61
C ASP A 88 20.69 7.76 -2.62
N VAL A 89 19.88 8.75 -2.26
CA VAL A 89 19.51 9.87 -3.11
C VAL A 89 20.46 11.04 -2.88
N LYS A 90 21.13 11.48 -3.94
CA LYS A 90 22.00 12.66 -3.91
C LYS A 90 21.18 13.94 -3.99
N LYS A 91 21.71 15.02 -3.41
CA LYS A 91 21.07 16.35 -3.44
C LYS A 91 20.77 16.81 -4.86
N GLY A 92 19.51 17.18 -5.12
CA GLY A 92 19.04 17.63 -6.44
C GLY A 92 19.14 16.59 -7.56
N ALA A 93 19.19 15.29 -7.23
CA ALA A 93 19.16 14.23 -8.24
C ALA A 93 17.76 14.11 -8.86
N ASN A 94 17.68 13.92 -10.17
CA ASN A 94 16.45 13.44 -10.80
C ASN A 94 16.66 11.98 -11.17
N LEU A 95 15.85 11.12 -10.56
CA LEU A 95 15.88 9.68 -10.70
C LEU A 95 14.64 9.23 -11.45
N GLU A 96 14.81 8.31 -12.40
CA GLU A 96 13.72 7.74 -13.17
C GLU A 96 13.83 6.22 -13.19
N LEU A 97 12.76 5.55 -12.77
CA LEU A 97 12.56 4.12 -12.97
C LEU A 97 12.20 3.90 -14.44
N LYS A 98 13.01 3.12 -15.15
CA LYS A 98 12.76 2.75 -16.54
C LYS A 98 12.32 1.30 -16.62
N ALA A 99 11.16 1.10 -17.22
CA ALA A 99 10.57 -0.22 -17.43
C ALA A 99 9.80 -0.26 -18.76
N PRO A 100 9.71 -1.43 -19.41
CA PRO A 100 8.94 -1.57 -20.64
C PRO A 100 7.43 -1.45 -20.37
N PHE A 101 6.71 -0.93 -21.37
CA PHE A 101 5.25 -1.05 -21.43
C PHE A 101 4.88 -2.29 -22.24
N ILE A 102 4.08 -3.20 -21.67
CA ILE A 102 3.83 -4.52 -22.28
C ILE A 102 2.40 -4.62 -22.78
N HIS A 103 2.20 -4.46 -24.09
CA HIS A 103 0.85 -4.41 -24.69
C HIS A 103 0.07 -5.75 -24.67
N GLN A 104 0.77 -6.89 -24.55
CA GLN A 104 0.12 -8.21 -24.57
C GLN A 104 -0.17 -8.69 -23.15
N LYS A 105 -1.44 -8.99 -22.84
CA LYS A 105 -1.91 -9.43 -21.52
C LYS A 105 -1.06 -10.57 -20.93
N ALA A 106 -0.91 -11.68 -21.66
CA ALA A 106 -0.13 -12.82 -21.18
C ALA A 106 1.33 -12.47 -20.85
N ARG A 107 1.96 -11.55 -21.62
CA ARG A 107 3.32 -11.08 -21.33
C ARG A 107 3.36 -10.14 -20.13
N ALA A 108 2.36 -9.29 -19.97
CA ALA A 108 2.23 -8.39 -18.85
C ALA A 108 1.98 -9.16 -17.52
N GLU A 109 1.16 -10.21 -17.54
CA GLU A 109 0.93 -11.10 -16.40
C GLU A 109 2.21 -11.87 -16.04
N LYS A 110 2.97 -12.36 -17.02
CA LYS A 110 4.26 -13.01 -16.75
C LYS A 110 5.28 -12.02 -16.18
N TYR A 111 5.28 -10.79 -16.67
CA TYR A 111 6.16 -9.74 -16.17
C TYR A 111 5.79 -9.32 -14.75
N SER A 112 4.49 -9.26 -14.39
CA SER A 112 4.06 -8.86 -13.04
C SER A 112 4.51 -9.82 -11.94
N GLN A 113 4.84 -11.07 -12.26
CA GLN A 113 5.38 -12.04 -11.31
C GLN A 113 6.84 -11.76 -10.93
N LYS A 114 7.61 -11.15 -11.84
CA LYS A 114 9.00 -10.78 -11.59
C LYS A 114 9.39 -9.56 -12.45
N PRO A 115 8.91 -8.35 -12.08
CA PRO A 115 9.18 -7.14 -12.84
C PRO A 115 10.68 -6.85 -12.90
N LYS A 116 11.14 -6.30 -14.03
CA LYS A 116 12.53 -5.91 -14.25
C LYS A 116 12.58 -4.46 -14.70
N PHE A 117 13.32 -3.64 -13.99
CA PHE A 117 13.46 -2.23 -14.26
C PHE A 117 14.86 -1.78 -13.84
N ASP A 118 15.26 -0.63 -14.36
CA ASP A 118 16.49 0.06 -14.01
C ASP A 118 16.16 1.43 -13.44
N ILE A 119 17.03 1.99 -12.61
CA ILE A 119 16.89 3.37 -12.10
C ILE A 119 18.05 4.17 -12.66
N VAL A 120 17.74 5.26 -13.35
CA VAL A 120 18.74 6.12 -13.98
C VAL A 120 18.65 7.55 -13.49
N ASN A 121 19.76 8.28 -13.58
CA ASN A 121 19.80 9.71 -13.31
C ASN A 121 19.47 10.55 -14.58
N SER A 122 19.46 11.89 -14.47
CA SER A 122 19.26 12.80 -15.60
C SER A 122 20.23 12.64 -16.77
N LYS A 123 21.40 12.04 -16.54
CA LYS A 123 22.42 11.78 -17.58
C LYS A 123 22.25 10.40 -18.24
N GLY A 124 21.34 9.58 -17.73
CA GLY A 124 21.14 8.20 -18.16
C GLY A 124 22.07 7.19 -17.49
N ASP A 125 22.87 7.61 -16.49
CA ASP A 125 23.72 6.67 -15.76
C ASP A 125 22.87 5.83 -14.80
N GLU A 126 23.17 4.54 -14.69
CA GLU A 126 22.56 3.64 -13.71
C GLU A 126 22.90 4.06 -12.28
N VAL A 127 21.88 4.01 -11.41
CA VAL A 127 22.00 4.25 -9.98
C VAL A 127 22.03 2.91 -9.27
N GLN A 128 22.85 2.78 -8.23
CA GLN A 128 22.84 1.59 -7.39
C GLN A 128 21.65 1.61 -6.44
N TYR A 129 20.92 0.49 -6.39
CA TYR A 129 19.81 0.27 -5.48
C TYR A 129 19.75 -1.22 -5.09
N LYS A 130 19.07 -1.50 -3.99
CA LYS A 130 18.62 -2.86 -3.65
C LYS A 130 17.12 -2.93 -3.90
N VAL A 131 16.67 -4.07 -4.41
CA VAL A 131 15.24 -4.32 -4.61
C VAL A 131 14.86 -5.66 -4.01
N SER A 132 13.77 -5.65 -3.25
CA SER A 132 13.16 -6.84 -2.69
C SER A 132 11.66 -6.83 -3.01
N MET A 133 11.11 -7.96 -3.43
CA MET A 133 9.68 -8.08 -3.68
C MET A 133 9.00 -8.70 -2.47
N LEU A 134 7.90 -8.10 -2.01
CA LEU A 134 7.13 -8.64 -0.90
C LEU A 134 6.61 -10.04 -1.28
N PRO A 135 6.68 -11.04 -0.37
CA PRO A 135 6.21 -12.37 -0.67
C PRO A 135 4.73 -12.39 -1.05
N LEU A 136 4.41 -13.17 -2.07
CA LEU A 136 3.02 -13.49 -2.39
C LEU A 136 2.43 -14.30 -1.23
N GLN A 137 1.41 -13.76 -0.58
CA GLN A 137 0.66 -14.50 0.41
C GLN A 137 -0.38 -15.39 -0.32
N PRO A 138 -0.69 -16.61 0.16
CA PRO A 138 -1.70 -17.45 -0.47
C PRO A 138 -3.13 -16.95 -0.21
N GLY A 139 -4.04 -17.18 -1.16
CA GLY A 139 -5.47 -16.89 -1.01
C GLY A 139 -5.92 -15.49 -1.47
N PHE A 140 -7.22 -15.24 -1.40
CA PHE A 140 -7.83 -13.95 -1.77
C PHE A 140 -7.71 -12.95 -0.62
N GLN A 141 -7.03 -11.81 -0.83
CA GLN A 141 -6.60 -10.90 0.24
C GLN A 141 -7.02 -9.43 0.01
N PRO A 142 -8.31 -9.10 -0.01
CA PRO A 142 -8.75 -7.71 -0.16
C PRO A 142 -8.43 -6.84 1.07
N LEU A 143 -8.10 -7.42 2.23
CA LEU A 143 -7.74 -6.72 3.47
C LEU A 143 -6.23 -6.69 3.76
N ARG A 144 -5.39 -7.01 2.77
CA ARG A 144 -3.94 -7.06 2.96
C ARG A 144 -3.37 -5.71 3.42
N ASN A 145 -2.68 -5.68 4.55
CA ASN A 145 -2.04 -4.47 5.07
C ASN A 145 -0.57 -4.41 4.64
N TYR A 146 -0.35 -3.95 3.41
CA TYR A 146 0.99 -3.85 2.84
C TYR A 146 1.96 -3.01 3.68
N ARG A 147 1.47 -1.95 4.35
CA ARG A 147 2.34 -1.09 5.17
C ARG A 147 2.97 -1.84 6.33
N GLU A 148 2.17 -2.63 7.06
CA GLU A 148 2.69 -3.41 8.19
C GLU A 148 3.59 -4.55 7.71
N GLU A 149 3.20 -5.25 6.64
CA GLU A 149 4.02 -6.33 6.08
C GLU A 149 5.38 -5.85 5.58
N ILE A 150 5.44 -4.69 4.94
CA ILE A 150 6.71 -4.11 4.48
C ILE A 150 7.58 -3.76 5.68
N LYS A 151 7.01 -3.16 6.72
CA LYS A 151 7.72 -2.80 7.95
C LYS A 151 8.27 -4.03 8.68
N GLU A 152 7.53 -5.14 8.70
CA GLU A 152 8.01 -6.43 9.21
C GLU A 152 9.12 -7.02 8.32
N PHE A 153 8.94 -6.94 6.99
CA PHE A 153 9.86 -7.52 6.02
C PHE A 153 11.21 -6.79 5.94
N THR A 154 11.23 -5.46 6.05
CA THR A 154 12.46 -4.63 6.03
C THR A 154 13.11 -4.53 7.40
N GLY A 155 12.46 -5.01 8.46
CA GLY A 155 12.95 -4.91 9.83
C GLY A 155 12.79 -3.52 10.46
N GLU A 156 12.13 -2.57 9.78
CA GLU A 156 11.81 -1.22 10.28
C GLU A 156 10.72 -1.20 11.37
N GLY A 157 10.34 -2.39 11.87
CA GLY A 157 9.35 -2.57 12.92
C GLY A 157 9.54 -3.80 13.78
N ALA A 158 10.78 -4.29 13.97
CA ALA A 158 11.05 -5.43 14.85
C ALA A 158 10.86 -5.09 16.35
N THR A 159 9.61 -4.80 16.73
CA THR A 159 9.09 -4.98 18.08
C THR A 159 7.96 -6.01 17.98
N THR A 160 8.37 -7.28 17.96
CA THR A 160 7.61 -8.46 18.40
C THR A 160 6.10 -8.45 18.11
N GLN A 161 5.67 -9.07 17.01
CA GLN A 161 4.45 -9.88 17.04
C GLN A 161 4.68 -11.22 16.34
N GLN A 162 4.16 -12.26 16.99
CA GLN A 162 4.30 -13.67 16.69
C GLN A 162 4.29 -14.02 15.20
N ALA A 163 5.36 -14.66 14.77
CA ALA A 163 5.34 -15.59 13.67
C ALA A 163 4.31 -16.71 13.96
N ASN A 164 3.26 -16.80 13.14
CA ASN A 164 2.53 -18.04 12.95
C ASN A 164 3.14 -18.78 11.76
N ALA A 165 4.33 -19.35 11.99
CA ALA A 165 4.84 -20.46 11.21
C ALA A 165 4.48 -21.75 11.95
N SER A 166 3.52 -22.52 11.45
CA SER A 166 3.24 -23.86 11.98
C SER A 166 4.13 -24.89 11.30
N ALA A 167 5.17 -25.31 12.02
CA ALA A 167 5.81 -26.61 11.85
C ALA A 167 5.48 -27.48 13.08
N ASN A 168 5.14 -28.75 12.83
CA ASN A 168 4.65 -29.76 13.77
C ASN A 168 5.45 -29.93 15.07
N ALA A 169 4.74 -30.05 16.20
CA ALA A 169 5.13 -30.87 17.37
C ALA A 169 3.89 -31.25 18.22
N THR A 170 3.98 -32.39 18.91
CA THR A 170 2.90 -33.26 19.39
C THR A 170 2.68 -33.18 20.93
N TYR A 171 1.42 -33.31 21.40
CA TYR A 171 0.88 -33.60 22.77
C TYR A 171 1.31 -32.70 23.98
N SER A 172 0.52 -32.31 25.00
CA SER A 172 -0.91 -32.34 25.40
C SER A 172 -1.02 -31.51 26.71
N ALA A 173 -1.96 -30.55 26.86
CA ALA A 173 -2.55 -30.07 28.13
C ALA A 173 -3.74 -29.10 27.84
N PRO A 174 -4.71 -28.91 28.77
CA PRO A 174 -6.12 -28.64 28.48
C PRO A 174 -6.44 -27.19 28.07
N ALA A 175 -7.47 -27.05 27.25
CA ALA A 175 -7.95 -25.81 26.66
C ALA A 175 -8.47 -24.79 27.69
N PRO A 176 -8.01 -23.53 27.63
CA PRO A 176 -8.75 -22.37 28.09
C PRO A 176 -9.72 -21.86 27.02
N ALA A 177 -10.87 -21.36 27.48
CA ALA A 177 -12.05 -20.91 26.72
C ALA A 177 -11.78 -19.90 25.57
N PRO A 178 -12.66 -19.84 24.54
CA PRO A 178 -12.39 -19.14 23.29
C PRO A 178 -12.42 -17.63 23.49
N LYS A 179 -11.27 -16.97 23.33
CA LYS A 179 -11.20 -15.52 23.18
C LYS A 179 -10.82 -15.23 21.75
N SER A 180 -11.67 -14.43 21.11
CA SER A 180 -11.69 -14.06 19.69
C SER A 180 -11.77 -15.25 18.75
N VAL A 181 -12.86 -15.30 17.97
CA VAL A 181 -12.81 -15.98 16.68
C VAL A 181 -11.61 -15.38 15.95
N THR A 182 -10.56 -16.16 15.72
CA THR A 182 -9.45 -15.77 14.83
C THR A 182 -10.11 -15.21 13.58
N GLN A 183 -9.87 -13.94 13.22
CA GLN A 183 -10.46 -13.37 12.01
C GLN A 183 -10.02 -14.24 10.83
N THR A 184 -10.90 -15.11 10.40
CA THR A 184 -10.67 -15.97 9.25
C THR A 184 -10.91 -15.17 7.98
N ASN A 185 -10.41 -15.68 6.86
CA ASN A 185 -10.63 -15.07 5.55
C ASN A 185 -12.13 -14.85 5.31
N GLU A 186 -12.99 -15.78 5.72
CA GLU A 186 -14.44 -15.73 5.57
C GLU A 186 -15.07 -14.56 6.36
N PHE A 187 -14.69 -14.38 7.63
CA PHE A 187 -15.19 -13.27 8.45
C PHE A 187 -14.81 -11.91 7.87
N GLN A 188 -13.56 -11.79 7.44
CA GLN A 188 -13.05 -10.60 6.77
C GLN A 188 -13.78 -10.30 5.46
N MET A 189 -14.12 -11.34 4.68
CA MET A 189 -14.86 -11.15 3.44
C MET A 189 -16.29 -10.69 3.68
N MET A 190 -16.97 -11.21 4.71
CA MET A 190 -18.30 -10.71 5.08
C MET A 190 -18.26 -9.21 5.42
N GLN A 191 -17.26 -8.76 6.21
CA GLN A 191 -17.10 -7.33 6.51
C GLN A 191 -16.80 -6.49 5.27
N PHE A 192 -15.90 -6.98 4.40
CA PHE A 192 -15.55 -6.30 3.15
C PHE A 192 -16.77 -6.10 2.24
N TRP A 193 -17.50 -7.17 1.93
CA TRP A 193 -18.65 -7.10 1.03
C TRP A 193 -19.80 -6.31 1.65
N PHE A 194 -19.97 -6.36 2.97
CA PHE A 194 -20.98 -5.55 3.67
C PHE A 194 -20.65 -4.06 3.58
N ASN A 195 -19.40 -3.68 3.85
CA ASN A 195 -18.96 -2.28 3.75
C ASN A 195 -18.97 -1.76 2.31
N LYS A 196 -18.69 -2.62 1.33
CA LYS A 196 -18.77 -2.28 -0.09
C LYS A 196 -20.22 -2.15 -0.61
N SER A 197 -21.18 -2.75 0.08
CA SER A 197 -22.60 -2.72 -0.28
C SER A 197 -23.23 -1.36 0.00
N ASP A 198 -24.19 -0.96 -0.84
CA ASP A 198 -25.08 0.16 -0.57
C ASP A 198 -26.09 -0.15 0.56
N GLU A 199 -26.78 0.88 1.03
CA GLU A 199 -27.72 0.75 2.17
C GLU A 199 -28.84 -0.25 1.89
N GLN A 200 -29.36 -0.28 0.65
CA GLN A 200 -30.45 -1.18 0.27
C GLN A 200 -29.99 -2.64 0.29
N THR A 201 -28.81 -2.92 -0.26
CA THR A 201 -28.19 -4.24 -0.28
C THR A 201 -27.88 -4.73 1.14
N ARG A 202 -27.40 -3.84 2.02
CA ARG A 202 -27.19 -4.18 3.44
C ARG A 202 -28.50 -4.53 4.15
N LYS A 203 -29.60 -3.82 3.85
CA LYS A 203 -30.93 -4.13 4.39
C LYS A 203 -31.41 -5.47 3.89
N ASP A 204 -31.33 -5.71 2.58
CA ASP A 204 -31.73 -6.99 1.97
C ASP A 204 -30.93 -8.16 2.55
N PHE A 205 -29.63 -7.98 2.77
CA PHE A 205 -28.81 -9.01 3.41
C PHE A 205 -29.19 -9.24 4.88
N ARG A 206 -29.51 -8.19 5.64
CA ARG A 206 -29.99 -8.33 7.03
C ARG A 206 -31.31 -9.08 7.11
N ILE A 207 -32.23 -8.85 6.18
CA ILE A 207 -33.48 -9.61 6.07
C ILE A 207 -33.14 -11.07 5.76
N TRP A 208 -32.25 -11.30 4.78
CA TRP A 208 -31.87 -12.65 4.38
C TRP A 208 -31.24 -13.51 5.50
N MET A 209 -30.44 -12.91 6.38
CA MET A 209 -29.88 -13.63 7.53
C MET A 209 -30.95 -14.16 8.50
N VAL A 210 -32.16 -13.57 8.49
CA VAL A 210 -33.30 -14.00 9.30
C VAL A 210 -34.25 -14.88 8.48
N ASP A 211 -34.47 -14.52 7.23
CA ASP A 211 -35.28 -15.23 6.25
C ASP A 211 -34.44 -15.59 5.01
N ASN A 212 -33.92 -16.82 5.00
CA ASN A 212 -33.05 -17.29 3.92
C ASN A 212 -33.73 -17.39 2.55
N THR A 213 -35.04 -17.15 2.47
CA THR A 213 -35.81 -17.09 1.21
C THR A 213 -35.87 -15.69 0.61
N HIS A 214 -35.49 -14.65 1.38
CA HIS A 214 -35.47 -13.27 0.89
C HIS A 214 -34.53 -13.13 -0.31
N GLN A 215 -34.93 -12.30 -1.27
CA GLN A 215 -34.13 -11.96 -2.43
C GLN A 215 -34.22 -10.45 -2.67
N PRO A 216 -33.11 -9.80 -3.06
CA PRO A 216 -33.12 -8.38 -3.38
C PRO A 216 -33.94 -8.17 -4.65
N LYS A 217 -34.60 -7.01 -4.75
CA LYS A 217 -35.37 -6.64 -5.94
C LYS A 217 -34.51 -6.52 -7.19
N VAL A 218 -33.23 -6.18 -7.01
CA VAL A 218 -32.24 -6.05 -8.08
C VAL A 218 -31.08 -6.98 -7.75
N LYS A 219 -30.72 -7.84 -8.71
CA LYS A 219 -29.53 -8.68 -8.57
C LYS A 219 -28.29 -7.79 -8.45
N ASN A 220 -27.46 -8.04 -7.45
CA ASN A 220 -26.18 -7.37 -7.30
C ASN A 220 -25.14 -8.35 -6.75
N THR A 221 -23.90 -8.21 -7.24
CA THR A 221 -22.80 -9.10 -6.89
C THR A 221 -22.45 -9.01 -5.41
N GLN A 222 -22.61 -7.86 -4.78
CA GLN A 222 -22.27 -7.67 -3.38
C GLN A 222 -23.14 -8.53 -2.45
N TYR A 223 -24.44 -8.63 -2.73
CA TYR A 223 -25.39 -9.49 -2.04
C TYR A 223 -25.05 -10.97 -2.22
N GLU A 224 -24.76 -11.39 -3.46
CA GLU A 224 -24.36 -12.77 -3.76
C GLU A 224 -23.07 -13.16 -3.03
N MET A 225 -22.09 -12.25 -3.00
CA MET A 225 -20.84 -12.47 -2.27
C MET A 225 -21.06 -12.52 -0.77
N LEU A 226 -21.92 -11.66 -0.22
CA LEU A 226 -22.29 -11.72 1.19
C LEU A 226 -22.89 -13.07 1.57
N GLN A 227 -23.82 -13.60 0.76
CA GLN A 227 -24.39 -14.93 0.97
C GLN A 227 -23.32 -16.02 0.89
N PHE A 228 -22.48 -15.99 -0.15
CA PHE A 228 -21.41 -16.96 -0.36
C PHE A 228 -20.45 -17.04 0.84
N TRP A 229 -19.98 -15.90 1.34
CA TRP A 229 -19.05 -15.86 2.46
C TRP A 229 -19.72 -16.20 3.79
N TYR A 230 -20.98 -15.80 3.97
CA TYR A 230 -21.78 -16.18 5.14
C TYR A 230 -22.02 -17.70 5.19
N ASP A 231 -22.27 -18.33 4.05
CA ASP A 231 -22.48 -19.78 3.96
C ASP A 231 -21.19 -20.58 4.13
N LYS A 232 -20.05 -20.04 3.71
CA LYS A 232 -18.74 -20.64 3.99
C LYS A 232 -18.31 -20.48 5.45
N ALA A 233 -18.71 -19.39 6.10
CA ALA A 233 -18.36 -19.12 7.49
C ALA A 233 -18.94 -20.20 8.43
N ASN A 234 -18.19 -20.55 9.46
CA ASN A 234 -18.63 -21.45 10.52
C ASN A 234 -19.60 -20.72 11.50
N LYS A 235 -20.29 -21.50 12.35
CA LYS A 235 -21.27 -20.94 13.30
C LYS A 235 -20.69 -19.84 14.21
N PRO A 236 -19.50 -20.00 14.82
CA PRO A 236 -18.84 -18.92 15.56
C PRO A 236 -18.66 -17.62 14.77
N GLU A 237 -18.19 -17.71 13.52
CA GLU A 237 -17.94 -16.56 12.64
C GLU A 237 -19.23 -15.83 12.26
N ARG A 238 -20.28 -16.57 11.88
CA ARG A 238 -21.59 -15.98 11.58
C ARG A 238 -22.15 -15.22 12.77
N LYS A 239 -22.00 -15.77 13.98
CA LYS A 239 -22.43 -15.13 15.22
C LYS A 239 -21.60 -13.88 15.52
N ALA A 240 -20.28 -13.95 15.35
CA ALA A 240 -19.42 -12.77 15.48
C ALA A 240 -19.81 -11.67 14.48
N PHE A 241 -20.20 -12.05 13.26
CA PHE A 241 -20.58 -11.11 12.22
C PHE A 241 -21.91 -10.42 12.55
N GLN A 242 -22.88 -11.17 13.06
CA GLN A 242 -24.15 -10.61 13.55
C GLN A 242 -23.94 -9.63 14.71
N VAL A 243 -23.03 -9.93 15.64
CA VAL A 243 -22.69 -8.99 16.74
C VAL A 243 -22.06 -7.71 16.18
N TRP A 244 -21.11 -7.85 15.24
CA TRP A 244 -20.45 -6.71 14.61
C TRP A 244 -21.42 -5.77 13.88
N LEU A 245 -22.49 -6.29 13.26
CA LEU A 245 -23.48 -5.49 12.55
C LEU A 245 -24.33 -4.55 13.41
N VAL A 246 -24.31 -4.75 14.74
CA VAL A 246 -25.11 -4.00 15.73
C VAL A 246 -24.23 -3.04 16.56
N GLN A 247 -22.91 -3.09 16.38
CA GLN A 247 -21.95 -2.13 16.94
C GLN A 247 -21.87 -0.88 16.06
#